data_AF-T0J0N4-F1
#
_entry.id   AF-T0J0N4-F1
#
_cell.length_a   1.000
_cell.length_b   1.000
_cell.length_c   1.000
_cell.angle_alpha   90.00
_cell.angle_beta   90.00
_cell.angle_gamma   90.00
#
_symmetry.space_group_name_H-M   'P 1'
#
loop_
_entity.id
_entity.type
_entity.pdbx_description
1 polymer ?
#
loop_
_entity_poly.entity_id
_entity_poly.type
_entity_poly.pdbx_seq_one_letter_code
_entity_poly.pdbx_strand_id
1 'polypeptide(L)'
;MLGRFRELVDTHYRQQWSLGRYAEALGVTVATLGRACREQFGESPSAIVNARIVREAQRQLAYTSLDIQQIARDLGFADAAYFSRFFRKQSGLKPSEFRAAFRDAQS
;
A
#
# COMPACT_ATOMS: atom_id res chain seq x y z
N MET A 1 6.33 14.08 14.10
CA MET A 1 6.73 12.70 13.73
C MET A 1 5.76 12.09 12.71
N LEU A 2 4.48 11.86 13.07
CA LEU A 2 3.56 11.08 12.23
C LEU A 2 3.14 11.75 10.92
N GLY A 3 3.11 13.09 10.86
CA GLY A 3 2.98 13.81 9.59
C GLY A 3 4.11 13.48 8.61
N ARG A 4 5.35 13.58 9.07
CA ARG A 4 6.55 13.20 8.30
C ARG A 4 6.59 11.71 7.95
N PHE A 5 6.10 10.83 8.83
CA PHE A 5 5.94 9.41 8.48
C PHE A 5 5.01 9.25 7.27
N ARG A 6 3.86 9.93 7.27
CA ARG A 6 2.90 9.86 6.15
C ARG A 6 3.50 10.40 4.84
N GLU A 7 4.23 11.50 4.91
CA GLU A 7 4.98 12.04 3.75
C GLU A 7 6.00 11.03 3.20
N LEU A 8 6.75 10.36 4.08
CA LEU A 8 7.68 9.31 3.66
C LEU A 8 6.95 8.13 3.02
N VAL A 9 5.82 7.70 3.59
CA VAL A 9 4.99 6.62 3.00
C VAL A 9 4.50 7.02 1.62
N ASP A 10 3.96 8.23 1.45
CA ASP A 10 3.48 8.71 0.15
C ASP A 10 4.60 8.81 -0.90
N THR A 11 5.83 9.09 -0.47
CA THR A 11 7.00 9.19 -1.35
C THR A 11 7.58 7.82 -1.70
N HIS A 12 7.60 6.88 -0.74
CA HIS A 12 8.39 5.65 -0.83
C HIS A 12 7.58 4.35 -0.88
N TYR A 13 6.24 4.40 -0.91
CA TYR A 13 5.42 3.17 -0.92
C TYR A 13 5.75 2.20 -2.07
N ARG A 14 6.17 2.72 -3.23
CA ARG A 14 6.59 1.89 -4.39
C ARG A 14 7.94 1.20 -4.20
N GLN A 15 8.76 1.70 -3.28
CA GLN A 15 10.09 1.17 -2.99
C GLN A 15 10.03 0.08 -1.90
N GLN A 16 8.84 -0.22 -1.38
CA GLN A 16 8.60 -1.23 -0.33
C GLN A 16 9.57 -1.13 0.85
N TRP A 17 9.80 0.09 1.35
CA TRP A 17 10.65 0.31 2.51
C TRP A 17 10.19 -0.54 3.71
N SER A 18 11.17 -1.11 4.40
CA SER A 18 10.93 -1.76 5.69
C SER A 18 10.53 -0.73 6.74
N LEU A 19 9.82 -1.15 7.79
CA LEU A 19 9.51 -0.29 8.92
C LEU A 19 10.79 0.23 9.62
N GLY A 20 11.87 -0.55 9.59
CA GLY A 20 13.18 -0.12 10.08
C GLY A 20 13.69 1.10 9.33
N ARG A 21 13.61 1.09 8.00
CA ARG A 21 14.05 2.21 7.17
C ARG A 21 13.21 3.47 7.39
N TYR A 22 11.90 3.34 7.57
CA TYR A 22 11.05 4.48 7.96
C TYR A 22 11.44 5.04 9.33
N ALA A 23 11.68 4.17 10.31
CA ALA A 23 12.06 4.59 11.65
C ALA A 23 13.43 5.31 11.64
N GLU A 24 14.40 4.78 10.90
CA GLU A 24 15.70 5.39 10.67
C GLU A 24 15.58 6.79 10.05
N ALA A 25 14.81 6.93 8.97
CA ALA A 25 14.58 8.22 8.31
C ALA A 25 13.86 9.26 9.19
N LEU A 26 13.17 8.80 10.24
CA LEU A 26 12.49 9.63 11.24
C LEU A 26 13.34 9.89 12.49
N GLY A 27 14.50 9.25 12.62
CA GLY A 27 15.35 9.34 13.81
C GLY A 27 14.75 8.67 15.05
N VAL A 28 13.97 7.59 14.87
CA VAL A 28 13.29 6.87 15.97
C VAL A 28 13.46 5.36 15.86
N THR A 29 13.06 4.64 16.90
CA THR A 29 12.97 3.17 16.83
C THR A 29 11.65 2.73 16.18
N VAL A 30 11.63 1.51 15.64
CA VAL A 30 10.39 0.89 15.12
C VAL A 30 9.33 0.77 16.22
N ALA A 31 9.74 0.53 17.46
CA ALA A 31 8.83 0.44 18.60
C ALA A 31 8.16 1.79 18.90
N THR A 32 8.92 2.89 18.87
CA THR A 32 8.41 4.25 19.04
C THR A 32 7.43 4.61 17.92
N LEU A 33 7.81 4.35 16.66
CA LEU A 33 6.92 4.55 15.51
C LEU A 33 5.63 3.72 15.65
N GLY A 34 5.77 2.45 16.05
CA GLY A 34 4.66 1.53 16.26
C GLY A 34 3.70 1.95 17.38
N ARG A 35 4.21 2.55 18.45
CA ARG A 35 3.39 3.10 19.53
C ARG A 35 2.65 4.35 19.06
N ALA A 36 3.37 5.30 18.47
CA ALA A 36 2.79 6.54 17.97
C ALA A 36 1.67 6.30 16.95
N CYS A 37 1.86 5.37 16.00
CA CYS A 37 0.81 5.05 15.03
C CYS A 37 -0.45 4.46 15.69
N ARG A 38 -0.30 3.58 16.69
CA ARG A 38 -1.45 3.00 17.39
C ARG A 38 -2.19 4.04 18.23
N GLU A 39 -1.46 4.92 18.91
CA GLU A 39 -2.06 5.97 19.74
C GLU A 39 -2.82 7.01 18.92
N GLN A 40 -2.28 7.41 17.75
CA GLN A 40 -2.89 8.46 16.93
C GLN A 40 -3.90 7.94 15.91
N PHE A 41 -3.65 6.76 15.31
CA PHE A 41 -4.46 6.25 14.19
C PHE A 41 -5.22 4.96 14.53
N GLY A 42 -4.99 4.35 15.69
CA GLY A 42 -5.54 3.03 16.02
C GLY A 42 -4.92 1.88 15.22
N GLU A 43 -3.92 2.17 14.38
CA GLU A 43 -3.38 1.23 13.40
C GLU A 43 -1.87 1.05 13.55
N SER A 44 -1.37 -0.10 13.08
CA SER A 44 0.07 -0.32 13.00
C SER A 44 0.71 0.47 11.85
N PRO A 45 2.01 0.81 11.91
CA PRO A 45 2.72 1.43 10.80
C PRO A 45 2.61 0.62 9.49
N SER A 46 2.63 -0.72 9.59
CA SER A 46 2.48 -1.59 8.41
C SER A 46 1.10 -1.47 7.79
N ALA A 47 0.04 -1.34 8.61
CA ALA A 47 -1.32 -1.16 8.12
C ALA A 47 -1.44 0.13 7.32
N ILE A 48 -0.86 1.23 7.82
CA ILE A 48 -0.84 2.53 7.15
C ILE A 48 -0.12 2.45 5.78
N VAL A 49 1.06 1.79 5.74
CA VAL A 49 1.79 1.56 4.48
C VAL A 49 0.96 0.72 3.50
N ASN A 50 0.39 -0.39 3.98
CA ASN A 50 -0.42 -1.29 3.16
C ASN A 50 -1.67 -0.59 2.61
N ALA A 51 -2.33 0.24 3.43
CA ALA A 51 -3.47 1.04 3.04
C ALA A 51 -3.12 2.01 1.91
N ARG A 52 -1.92 2.61 1.95
CA ARG A 52 -1.44 3.47 0.86
C ARG A 52 -1.21 2.69 -0.43
N ILE A 53 -0.57 1.52 -0.35
CA ILE A 53 -0.29 0.65 -1.49
C ILE A 53 -1.59 0.16 -2.13
N VAL A 54 -2.54 -0.38 -1.34
CA VAL A 54 -3.81 -0.88 -1.88
C VAL A 54 -4.65 0.23 -2.51
N ARG A 55 -4.65 1.44 -1.92
CA ARG A 55 -5.32 2.61 -2.53
C ARG A 55 -4.74 2.93 -3.89
N GLU A 56 -3.41 2.90 -4.05
CA GLU A 56 -2.79 3.11 -5.36
C GLU A 56 -3.15 2.00 -6.35
N ALA A 57 -3.12 0.74 -5.89
CA ALA A 57 -3.50 -0.40 -6.71
C ALA A 57 -4.93 -0.27 -7.24
N GLN A 58 -5.89 0.09 -6.37
CA GLN A 58 -7.27 0.33 -6.76
C GLN A 58 -7.37 1.45 -7.81
N ARG A 59 -6.62 2.55 -7.62
CA ARG A 59 -6.57 3.66 -8.59
C ARG A 59 -6.06 3.20 -9.95
N GLN A 60 -4.97 2.44 -10.01
CA GLN A 60 -4.44 1.92 -11.27
C GLN A 60 -5.39 0.91 -11.92
N LEU A 61 -6.00 0.03 -11.13
CA LEU A 61 -6.96 -0.96 -11.64
C LEU A 61 -8.20 -0.31 -12.24
N ALA A 62 -8.67 0.79 -11.65
CA ALA A 62 -9.85 1.53 -12.05
C ALA A 62 -9.61 2.45 -13.26
N TYR A 63 -8.48 3.17 -13.27
CA TYR A 63 -8.28 4.30 -14.19
C TYR A 63 -7.21 4.09 -15.26
N THR A 64 -6.58 2.92 -15.33
CA THR A 64 -5.60 2.61 -16.39
C THR A 64 -5.90 1.30 -17.10
N SER A 65 -5.30 1.12 -18.27
CA SER A 65 -5.32 -0.12 -19.05
C SER A 65 -4.19 -1.08 -18.69
N LEU A 66 -3.38 -0.77 -17.68
CA LEU A 66 -2.23 -1.60 -17.30
C LEU A 66 -2.67 -3.01 -16.92
N ASP A 67 -1.92 -4.03 -17.33
CA ASP A 67 -2.16 -5.39 -16.87
C ASP A 67 -1.75 -5.57 -15.38
N ILE A 68 -2.13 -6.69 -14.78
CA ILE A 68 -1.86 -6.96 -13.35
C ILE A 68 -0.35 -7.06 -13.08
N GLN A 69 0.45 -7.50 -14.06
CA GLN A 69 1.90 -7.63 -13.92
C GLN A 69 2.58 -6.26 -13.94
N GLN A 70 2.14 -5.34 -14.80
CA GLN A 70 2.59 -3.95 -14.84
C GLN A 70 2.27 -3.24 -13.53
N ILE A 71 1.03 -3.37 -13.03
CA ILE A 71 0.62 -2.76 -11.75
C ILE A 71 1.45 -3.31 -10.59
N ALA A 72 1.70 -4.62 -10.55
CA ALA A 72 2.53 -5.24 -9.53
C ALA A 72 3.96 -4.65 -9.53
N ARG A 73 4.59 -4.56 -10.71
CA ARG A 73 5.93 -3.97 -10.85
C ARG A 73 5.98 -2.51 -10.45
N ASP A 74 4.99 -1.71 -10.86
CA ASP A 74 4.90 -0.28 -10.53
C ASP A 74 4.75 -0.01 -9.02
N LEU A 75 4.20 -0.98 -8.28
CA LEU A 75 4.04 -0.94 -6.83
C LEU A 75 5.19 -1.63 -6.07
N GLY A 76 6.25 -2.03 -6.78
CA GLY A 76 7.45 -2.64 -6.22
C GLY A 76 7.32 -4.11 -5.85
N PHE A 77 6.29 -4.81 -6.33
CA PHE A 77 6.17 -6.25 -6.14
C PHE A 77 7.03 -7.01 -7.16
N ALA A 78 7.76 -8.02 -6.68
CA ALA A 78 8.60 -8.85 -7.53
C ALA A 78 7.80 -9.69 -8.54
N ASP A 79 6.58 -10.11 -8.16
CA ASP A 79 5.71 -10.89 -9.02
C ASP A 79 4.21 -10.57 -8.81
N ALA A 80 3.43 -10.85 -9.84
CA ALA A 80 2.00 -10.56 -9.89
C ALA A 80 1.17 -11.47 -8.97
N ALA A 81 1.64 -12.68 -8.65
CA ALA A 81 0.92 -13.60 -7.77
C ALA A 81 1.00 -13.12 -6.32
N TYR A 82 2.17 -12.67 -5.86
CA TYR A 82 2.36 -12.06 -4.55
C TYR A 82 1.54 -10.78 -4.41
N PHE A 83 1.57 -9.90 -5.43
CA PHE A 83 0.70 -8.73 -5.48
C PHE A 83 -0.79 -9.11 -5.38
N SER A 84 -1.25 -10.09 -6.15
CA SER A 84 -2.66 -10.50 -6.14
C SER A 84 -3.11 -11.02 -4.77
N ARG A 85 -2.25 -11.78 -4.08
CA ARG A 85 -2.51 -12.26 -2.70
C ARG A 85 -2.55 -11.10 -1.72
N PHE A 86 -1.60 -10.18 -1.82
CA PHE A 86 -1.57 -8.96 -1.01
C PHE A 86 -2.83 -8.14 -1.22
N PHE A 87 -3.19 -7.83 -2.47
CA PHE A 87 -4.34 -7.01 -2.82
C PHE A 87 -5.64 -7.64 -2.31
N ARG A 88 -5.82 -8.96 -2.49
CA ARG A 88 -6.98 -9.68 -1.95
C ARG A 88 -7.06 -9.62 -0.43
N LYS A 89 -5.93 -9.75 0.26
CA LYS A 89 -5.89 -9.63 1.73
C LYS A 89 -6.32 -8.24 2.20
N GLN A 90 -5.98 -7.18 1.46
CA GLN A 90 -6.29 -5.81 1.85
C GLN A 90 -7.68 -5.33 1.39
N SER A 91 -8.17 -5.81 0.24
CA SER A 91 -9.40 -5.30 -0.39
C SER A 91 -10.58 -6.29 -0.37
N GLY A 92 -10.34 -7.56 -0.03
CA GLY A 92 -11.32 -8.63 -0.11
C GLY A 92 -11.50 -9.26 -1.51
N LEU A 93 -11.06 -8.58 -2.58
CA LEU A 93 -11.24 -9.00 -3.97
C LEU A 93 -9.90 -9.28 -4.65
N LYS A 94 -9.86 -10.14 -5.67
CA LYS A 94 -8.69 -10.22 -6.55
C LYS A 94 -8.60 -8.95 -7.41
N PRO A 95 -7.40 -8.57 -7.90
CA PRO A 95 -7.25 -7.42 -8.78
C PRO A 95 -8.16 -7.43 -10.02
N SER A 96 -8.31 -8.60 -10.66
CA SER A 96 -9.18 -8.78 -11.83
C SER A 96 -10.67 -8.64 -11.49
N GLU A 97 -11.09 -9.21 -10.35
CA GLU A 97 -12.47 -9.12 -9.84
C GLU A 97 -12.81 -7.66 -9.50
N PHE A 98 -11.91 -6.94 -8.85
CA PHE A 98 -12.07 -5.51 -8.57
C PHE A 98 -12.23 -4.68 -9.85
N ARG A 99 -11.38 -4.93 -10.86
CA ARG A 99 -11.43 -4.23 -12.15
C ARG A 99 -12.74 -4.48 -12.89
N ALA A 100 -13.22 -5.72 -12.91
CA ALA A 100 -14.49 -6.06 -13.54
C ALA A 100 -15.65 -5.32 -12.84
N ALA A 101 -15.74 -5.43 -11.50
CA ALA A 101 -16.77 -4.75 -10.71
C ALA A 101 -16.76 -3.23 -10.91
N PHE A 102 -15.59 -2.60 -11.01
CA PHE A 102 -15.49 -1.17 -11.27
C PHE A 102 -16.01 -0.79 -12.66
N ARG A 103 -15.74 -1.61 -13.69
CA ARG A 103 -16.24 -1.35 -15.05
C ARG A 103 -17.74 -1.53 -15.17
N ASP A 104 -18.28 -2.56 -14.51
CA ASP A 104 -19.73 -2.82 -14.48
C ASP A 104 -20.48 -1.68 -13.80
N ALA A 105 -19.93 -1.12 -12.70
CA ALA A 105 -20.52 0.03 -12.01
C ALA A 105 -20.43 1.36 -12.79
N GLN A 106 -19.66 1.40 -13.89
CA GLN A 106 -19.53 2.57 -14.78
C GLN A 106 -20.32 2.41 -16.09
N SER A 107 -20.99 1.26 -16.28
CA SER A 107 -21.79 0.93 -17.47
C SER A 107 -23.27 1.28 -17.32
#